data_AF-A0A920HNN4-F1
#
_entry.id   AF-A0A920HNN4-F1
#
_cell.length_a   1.000
_cell.length_b   1.000
_cell.length_c   1.000
_cell.angle_alpha   90.00
_cell.angle_beta   90.00
_cell.angle_gamma   90.00
#
_symmetry.space_group_name_H-M   'P 1'
#
loop_
_entity.id
_entity.type
_entity.pdbx_description
1 polymer ?
#
loop_
_entity_poly.entity_id
_entity_poly.type
_entity_poly.pdbx_seq_one_letter_code
_entity_poly.pdbx_strand_id
1 'polypeptide(L)'
;MLGLAALSIGLIFLLINNILNSYSQSKKKADKARGDYEYVISKAELLSSSLLGQSSNMVSIENFIRSNISVQYNNLKVSNQDGLIKISFISDSLKESINITNEISSKLGKNLINISFKKHKTVK
;
A
#
# COMPACT_ATOMS: atom_id res chain seq x y z
N MET A 1 -10.32 -54.43 -38.45
CA MET A 1 -10.27 -52.95 -38.35
C MET A 1 -10.83 -52.40 -37.03
N LEU A 2 -11.97 -52.90 -36.52
CA LEU A 2 -12.58 -52.42 -35.27
C LEU A 2 -11.68 -52.49 -34.02
N GLY A 3 -10.92 -53.58 -33.85
CA GLY A 3 -10.01 -53.72 -32.69
C GLY A 3 -8.86 -52.70 -32.66
N LEU A 4 -8.33 -52.30 -33.83
CA LEU A 4 -7.29 -51.28 -33.93
C LEU A 4 -7.83 -49.89 -33.60
N ALA A 5 -9.07 -49.60 -34.01
CA ALA A 5 -9.76 -48.36 -33.68
C ALA A 5 -10.07 -48.26 -32.18
N ALA A 6 -10.48 -49.35 -31.54
CA ALA A 6 -10.70 -49.37 -30.08
C ALA A 6 -9.41 -49.10 -29.29
N LEU A 7 -8.29 -49.68 -29.74
CA LEU A 7 -6.96 -49.45 -29.16
C LEU A 7 -6.50 -48.00 -29.30
N SER A 8 -6.67 -47.39 -30.47
CA SER A 8 -6.30 -45.98 -30.69
C SER A 8 -7.15 -45.04 -29.86
N ILE A 9 -8.46 -45.28 -29.74
CA ILE A 9 -9.35 -44.49 -28.88
C ILE A 9 -8.94 -44.60 -27.40
N GLY A 10 -8.59 -45.80 -26.94
CA GLY A 10 -8.09 -46.01 -25.58
C GLY A 10 -6.80 -45.24 -25.29
N LEU A 11 -5.85 -45.22 -26.23
CA LEU A 11 -4.61 -44.46 -26.11
C LEU A 11 -4.86 -42.95 -26.07
N ILE A 12 -5.75 -42.45 -26.93
CA ILE A 12 -6.14 -41.04 -26.94
C ILE A 12 -6.76 -40.64 -25.60
N PHE A 13 -7.64 -41.47 -25.05
CA PHE A 13 -8.26 -41.21 -23.75
C PHE A 13 -7.24 -41.13 -22.61
N LEU A 14 -6.25 -42.03 -22.58
CA LEU A 14 -5.17 -42.01 -21.60
C LEU A 14 -4.31 -40.73 -21.72
N LEU A 15 -4.00 -40.31 -22.95
CA LEU A 15 -3.24 -39.08 -23.20
C LEU A 15 -4.00 -37.83 -22.72
N ILE A 16 -5.30 -37.73 -23.03
CA ILE A 16 -6.14 -36.62 -22.61
C ILE A 16 -6.20 -36.54 -21.07
N ASN A 17 -6.41 -37.66 -20.38
CA ASN A 17 -6.45 -37.69 -18.93
C ASN A 17 -5.13 -37.23 -18.29
N ASN A 18 -3.99 -37.64 -18.86
CA ASN A 18 -2.69 -37.20 -18.38
C ASN A 18 -2.46 -35.70 -18.58
N ILE A 19 -2.91 -35.14 -19.72
CA ILE A 19 -2.83 -33.71 -19.99
C ILE A 19 -3.72 -32.93 -19.01
N LEU A 20 -4.97 -33.36 -18.79
CA LEU A 20 -5.89 -32.71 -17.87
C LEU A 20 -5.37 -32.72 -16.42
N ASN A 21 -4.81 -33.86 -15.98
CA ASN A 21 -4.20 -33.97 -14.65
C ASN A 21 -2.98 -33.06 -14.51
N SER A 22 -2.11 -33.04 -15.52
CA SER A 22 -0.91 -32.17 -15.53
C SER A 22 -1.30 -30.68 -15.52
N TYR A 23 -2.31 -30.31 -16.30
CA TYR A 23 -2.86 -28.96 -16.32
C TYR A 23 -3.44 -28.57 -14.96
N SER A 24 -4.24 -29.44 -14.34
CA SER A 24 -4.80 -29.20 -13.00
C SER A 24 -3.72 -28.99 -11.94
N GLN A 25 -2.69 -29.83 -11.94
CA GLN A 25 -1.53 -29.70 -11.06
C GLN A 25 -0.76 -28.39 -11.30
N SER A 26 -0.55 -28.04 -12.57
CA SER A 26 0.14 -26.80 -12.96
C SER A 26 -0.63 -25.57 -12.49
N LYS A 27 -1.96 -25.56 -12.69
CA LYS A 27 -2.84 -24.48 -12.21
C LYS A 27 -2.75 -24.31 -10.69
N LYS A 28 -2.83 -25.41 -9.92
CA LYS A 28 -2.68 -25.34 -8.46
C LYS A 28 -1.33 -24.76 -8.02
N LYS A 29 -0.25 -25.11 -8.71
CA LYS A 29 1.09 -24.55 -8.43
C LYS A 29 1.15 -23.05 -8.75
N ALA A 30 0.57 -22.63 -9.86
CA ALA A 30 0.50 -21.22 -10.25
C ALA A 30 -0.33 -20.40 -9.26
N ASP A 31 -1.51 -20.90 -8.87
CA ASP A 31 -2.37 -20.24 -7.88
C ASP A 31 -1.66 -20.11 -6.52
N LYS A 32 -0.94 -21.15 -6.09
CA LYS A 32 -0.14 -21.11 -4.87
C LYS A 32 0.99 -20.07 -4.98
N ALA A 33 1.75 -20.09 -6.07
CA ALA A 33 2.84 -19.12 -6.27
C ALA A 33 2.31 -17.68 -6.24
N ARG A 34 1.18 -17.42 -6.89
CA ARG A 34 0.50 -16.12 -6.82
C ARG A 34 0.14 -15.74 -5.38
N GLY A 35 -0.46 -16.67 -4.63
CA GLY A 35 -0.79 -16.44 -3.21
C GLY A 35 0.43 -16.18 -2.34
N ASP A 36 1.54 -16.89 -2.57
CA ASP A 36 2.81 -16.68 -1.86
C ASP A 36 3.36 -15.26 -2.15
N TYR A 37 3.28 -14.78 -3.39
CA TYR A 37 3.66 -13.41 -3.74
C TYR A 37 2.73 -12.36 -3.12
N GLU A 38 1.42 -12.54 -3.21
CA GLU A 38 0.43 -11.65 -2.59
C GLU A 38 0.66 -11.56 -1.06
N TYR A 39 0.97 -12.68 -0.42
CA TYR A 39 1.33 -12.72 1.00
C TYR A 39 2.59 -11.89 1.29
N VAL A 40 3.68 -12.09 0.55
CA VAL A 40 4.93 -11.33 0.72
C VAL A 40 4.70 -9.84 0.53
N ILE A 41 3.96 -9.44 -0.50
CA ILE A 41 3.59 -8.03 -0.76
C ILE A 41 2.81 -7.48 0.43
N SER A 42 1.77 -8.17 0.91
CA SER A 42 0.98 -7.72 2.05
C SER A 42 1.82 -7.56 3.33
N LYS A 43 2.79 -8.46 3.56
CA LYS A 43 3.72 -8.35 4.69
C LYS A 43 4.69 -7.18 4.53
N ALA A 44 5.18 -6.93 3.32
CA ALA A 44 6.03 -5.78 3.02
C ALA A 44 5.28 -4.46 3.19
N GLU A 45 4.00 -4.38 2.79
CA GLU A 45 3.14 -3.20 2.99
C GLU A 45 2.83 -2.95 4.48
N LEU A 46 2.53 -4.00 5.24
CA LEU A 46 2.35 -3.90 6.69
C LEU A 46 3.65 -3.49 7.40
N LEU A 47 4.79 -4.01 6.95
CA LEU A 47 6.08 -3.63 7.49
C LEU A 47 6.48 -2.21 7.10
N SER A 48 6.21 -1.77 5.87
CA SER A 48 6.52 -0.42 5.41
C SER A 48 5.65 0.62 6.12
N SER A 49 4.35 0.36 6.28
CA SER A 49 3.47 1.20 7.09
C SER A 49 3.87 1.21 8.57
N SER A 50 4.30 0.08 9.13
CA SER A 50 4.85 0.00 10.49
C SER A 50 6.18 0.74 10.64
N LEU A 51 7.10 0.63 9.68
CA LEU A 51 8.39 1.33 9.66
C LEU A 51 8.22 2.83 9.43
N LEU A 52 7.28 3.26 8.61
CA LEU A 52 6.92 4.68 8.46
C LEU A 52 6.24 5.20 9.74
N GLY A 53 5.46 4.37 10.41
CA GLY A 53 4.95 4.62 11.75
C GLY A 53 6.05 4.66 12.82
N GLN A 54 7.15 3.93 12.66
CA GLN A 54 8.26 3.88 13.61
C GLN A 54 9.42 4.81 13.26
N SER A 55 9.44 5.40 12.05
CA SER A 55 10.47 6.33 11.64
C SER A 55 10.44 7.56 12.55
N SER A 56 11.45 7.65 13.42
CA SER A 56 11.75 8.84 14.22
C SER A 56 12.46 9.93 13.40
N ASN A 57 12.76 9.65 12.11
CA ASN A 57 13.44 10.58 11.23
C ASN A 57 12.42 11.56 10.61
N MET A 58 12.40 12.77 11.16
CA MET A 58 11.52 13.86 10.73
C MET A 58 11.67 14.19 9.23
N VAL A 59 12.88 14.03 8.67
CA VAL A 59 13.15 14.30 7.24
C VAL A 59 12.41 13.30 6.36
N SER A 60 12.39 12.02 6.75
CA SER A 60 11.67 10.99 6.00
C SER A 60 10.15 11.22 6.05
N ILE A 61 9.62 11.64 7.20
CA ILE A 61 8.20 11.99 7.34
C ILE A 61 7.86 13.22 6.48
N GLU A 62 8.70 14.25 6.50
CA GLU A 62 8.49 15.44 5.67
C GLU A 62 8.50 15.11 4.18
N ASN A 63 9.49 14.33 3.72
CA ASN A 63 9.57 13.88 2.33
C ASN A 63 8.36 13.02 1.94
N PHE A 64 7.90 12.14 2.83
CA PHE A 64 6.69 11.35 2.58
C PHE A 64 5.46 12.23 2.38
N ILE A 65 5.25 13.23 3.25
CA ILE A 65 4.13 14.18 3.14
C ILE A 65 4.22 14.96 1.83
N ARG A 66 5.39 15.49 1.48
CA ARG A 66 5.61 16.26 0.23
C ARG A 66 5.33 15.44 -1.03
N SER A 67 5.69 14.17 -1.04
CA SER A 67 5.52 13.30 -2.22
C SER A 67 4.11 12.74 -2.38
N ASN A 68 3.32 12.68 -1.30
CA ASN A 68 2.07 11.93 -1.30
C ASN A 68 0.81 12.78 -1.07
N ILE A 69 0.93 14.06 -0.74
CA ILE A 69 -0.21 14.95 -0.47
C ILE A 69 -0.23 16.07 -1.50
N SER A 70 -1.36 16.21 -2.20
CA SER A 70 -1.50 16.94 -3.47
C SER A 70 -1.49 18.46 -3.36
N VAL A 71 -0.97 19.05 -2.29
CA VAL A 71 -0.91 20.51 -2.15
C VAL A 71 0.52 20.93 -1.85
N GLN A 72 1.00 21.92 -2.61
CA GLN A 72 2.33 22.49 -2.47
C GLN A 72 2.43 23.30 -1.18
N TYR A 73 2.67 22.63 -0.04
CA TYR A 73 2.95 23.32 1.21
C TYR A 73 4.41 23.79 1.21
N ASN A 74 4.65 24.97 0.65
CA ASN A 74 5.96 25.60 0.70
C ASN A 74 6.47 25.81 2.14
N ASN A 75 5.57 25.76 3.13
CA ASN A 75 5.86 25.97 4.55
C ASN A 75 5.62 24.74 5.44
N LEU A 76 5.62 23.52 4.88
CA LEU A 76 5.58 22.30 5.68
C LEU A 76 6.83 22.21 6.57
N LYS A 77 6.63 21.97 7.86
CA LYS A 77 7.69 21.69 8.82
C LYS A 77 7.30 20.50 9.68
N VAL A 78 8.21 19.53 9.78
CA VAL A 78 8.06 18.37 10.65
C VAL A 78 9.13 18.42 11.74
N SER A 79 8.72 18.27 13.00
CA SER A 79 9.63 18.29 14.15
C SER A 79 9.19 17.30 15.22
N ASN A 80 10.14 16.78 15.99
CA ASN A 80 9.84 16.05 17.20
C ASN A 80 9.64 17.05 18.35
N GLN A 81 8.52 16.94 19.06
CA GLN A 81 8.27 17.69 20.29
C GLN A 81 7.75 16.72 21.34
N ASP A 82 8.50 16.53 22.43
CA ASP A 82 8.14 15.67 23.56
C ASP A 82 7.81 14.22 23.17
N GLY A 83 8.53 13.67 22.19
CA GLY A 83 8.29 12.32 21.67
C GLY A 83 7.10 12.23 20.70
N LEU A 84 6.45 13.36 20.40
CA LEU A 84 5.37 13.46 19.44
C LEU A 84 5.86 14.05 18.12
N ILE A 85 5.25 13.60 17.02
CA ILE A 85 5.48 14.19 15.71
C ILE A 85 4.60 15.43 15.60
N LYS A 86 5.23 16.60 15.53
CA LYS A 86 4.56 17.86 15.27
C LYS A 86 4.72 18.23 13.80
N ILE A 87 3.58 18.45 13.15
CA ILE A 87 3.50 18.86 11.76
C ILE A 87 2.89 20.25 11.71
N SER A 88 3.53 21.18 11.02
CA SER A 88 3.06 22.55 10.85
C SER A 88 3.07 22.90 9.38
N PHE A 89 2.02 23.58 8.91
CA PHE A 89 1.90 24.03 7.54
C PHE A 89 1.01 25.29 7.50
N ILE A 90 1.01 25.96 6.35
CA ILE A 90 0.14 27.11 6.07
C ILE A 90 -0.87 26.66 5.00
N SER A 91 -2.11 27.11 5.13
CA SER A 91 -3.20 26.89 4.17
C SER A 91 -4.05 28.16 4.08
N ASP A 92 -4.87 28.26 3.03
CA ASP A 92 -5.61 29.49 2.71
C ASP A 92 -6.89 29.64 3.54
N SER A 93 -7.45 28.54 4.02
CA SER A 93 -8.66 28.54 4.84
C SER A 93 -8.64 27.47 5.93
N LEU A 94 -9.47 27.65 6.98
CA LEU A 94 -9.66 26.64 8.03
C LEU A 94 -10.20 25.31 7.46
N LYS A 95 -11.11 25.38 6.48
CA LYS A 95 -11.67 24.20 5.81
C LYS A 95 -10.55 23.41 5.14
N GLU A 96 -9.68 24.11 4.42
CA GLU A 96 -8.50 23.50 3.82
C GLU A 96 -7.59 22.93 4.90
N SER A 97 -7.29 23.67 5.97
CA SER A 97 -6.44 23.17 7.06
C SER A 97 -6.94 21.83 7.62
N ILE A 98 -8.25 21.69 7.83
CA ILE A 98 -8.86 20.46 8.35
C ILE A 98 -8.73 19.32 7.33
N ASN A 99 -9.01 19.58 6.05
CA ASN A 99 -8.87 18.57 5.00
C ASN A 99 -7.43 18.04 4.93
N ILE A 100 -6.45 18.93 5.01
CA ILE A 100 -5.02 18.60 4.98
C ILE A 100 -4.64 17.76 6.21
N THR A 101 -5.06 18.18 7.40
CA THR A 101 -4.79 17.44 8.64
C THR A 101 -5.34 16.01 8.57
N ASN A 102 -6.56 15.86 8.06
CA ASN A 102 -7.18 14.53 7.89
C ASN A 102 -6.42 13.66 6.89
N GLU A 103 -6.00 14.24 5.76
CA GLU A 103 -5.22 13.53 4.75
C GLU A 103 -3.86 13.07 5.29
N ILE A 104 -3.14 13.95 6.00
CA ILE A 104 -1.87 13.63 6.68
C ILE A 104 -2.05 12.50 7.69
N SER A 105 -3.04 12.61 8.57
CA SER A 105 -3.29 11.59 9.61
C SER A 105 -3.62 10.23 8.99
N SER A 106 -4.47 10.21 7.95
CA SER A 106 -4.84 8.98 7.24
C SER A 106 -3.64 8.33 6.55
N LYS A 107 -2.81 9.11 5.84
CA LYS A 107 -1.66 8.56 5.08
C LYS A 107 -0.52 8.13 5.98
N LEU A 108 -0.29 8.82 7.09
CA LEU A 108 0.73 8.43 8.08
C LEU A 108 0.30 7.22 8.93
N GLY A 109 -0.98 6.85 8.91
CA GLY A 109 -1.51 5.80 9.80
C GLY A 109 -1.32 6.16 11.28
N LYS A 110 -1.35 7.46 11.61
CA LYS A 110 -1.10 8.00 12.95
C LYS A 110 -2.35 8.64 13.50
N ASN A 111 -2.66 8.33 14.76
CA ASN A 111 -3.72 9.02 15.49
C ASN A 111 -3.32 10.46 15.78
N LEU A 112 -4.26 11.36 15.50
CA LEU A 112 -4.11 12.78 15.81
C LEU A 112 -4.36 13.01 17.30
N ILE A 113 -3.38 13.56 18.00
CA ILE A 113 -3.47 13.82 19.45
C ILE A 113 -3.99 15.23 19.72
N ASN A 114 -3.53 16.21 18.95
CA ASN A 114 -3.88 17.62 19.15
C ASN A 114 -3.83 18.39 17.82
N ILE A 115 -4.67 19.42 17.69
CA ILE A 115 -4.65 20.36 16.57
C ILE A 115 -4.66 21.78 17.13
N SER A 116 -3.77 22.63 16.61
CA SER A 116 -3.74 24.05 16.92
C SER A 116 -3.83 24.87 15.63
N PHE A 117 -4.78 25.79 15.58
CA PHE A 117 -4.96 26.71 14.46
C PHE A 117 -4.64 28.13 14.89
N LYS A 118 -3.86 28.83 14.08
CA LYS A 118 -3.59 30.25 14.26
C LYS A 118 -3.81 30.97 12.93
N LYS A 119 -4.71 31.95 12.91
CA LYS A 119 -4.88 32.82 11.74
C LYS A 119 -3.58 33.60 11.53
N HIS A 120 -2.90 33.37 10.41
CA HIS A 120 -1.75 34.15 10.01
C HIS A 120 -2.26 35.49 9.45
N LYS A 121 -1.99 36.59 10.15
CA LYS A 121 -2.29 37.94 9.64
C LYS A 121 -1.08 38.39 8.83
N THR A 122 -1.22 38.45 7.50
CA THR A 122 -0.27 39.17 6.65
C THR A 122 -0.38 40.65 6.99
N VAL A 123 0.67 41.25 7.54
CA VAL A 123 0.76 42.70 7.70
C VAL A 123 0.85 43.29 6.30
N LYS A 124 -0.11 44.14 5.95
CA LYS A 124 -0.11 44.90 4.69
C LYS A 124 1.00 45.94 4.70
#